data_AF-A0A2M7A438-F1
#
_entry.id   AF-A0A2M7A438-F1
#
_cell.length_a   1.000
_cell.length_b   1.000
_cell.length_c   1.000
_cell.angle_alpha   90.00
_cell.angle_beta   90.00
_cell.angle_gamma   90.00
#
_symmetry.space_group_name_H-M   'P 1'
#
loop_
_entity.id
_entity.type
_entity.pdbx_description
1 polymer ?
#
loop_
_entity_poly.entity_id
_entity_poly.type
_entity_poly.pdbx_seq_one_letter_code
_entity_poly.pdbx_strand_id
1 'polypeptide(L)'
;MKQEMRFDDEHEFLIRLRELASSGAAARSIQVFSPVPVKEVDEILRARPTFVRLWAIVGAVTGCLCGAALTIYTVLNYPLITGGKPLISTMPFLIIAYALTILLGSLATFAGFLFLARLPNVPKILTPLDYGNQFVIVVETPDP
;
A
#
# COMPACT_ATOMS: atom_id res chain seq x y z
N MET A 1 -7.96 22.78 17.18
CA MET A 1 -9.06 22.07 17.92
C MET A 1 -9.58 20.88 17.10
N LYS A 2 -9.82 19.70 17.73
CA LYS A 2 -10.30 18.48 17.06
C LYS A 2 -11.82 18.35 17.25
N GLN A 3 -12.59 18.38 16.18
CA GLN A 3 -14.04 18.13 16.23
C GLN A 3 -14.33 16.72 15.74
N GLU A 4 -15.02 15.93 16.56
CA GLU A 4 -15.43 14.54 16.25
C GLU A 4 -16.95 14.47 16.10
N MET A 5 -17.44 14.01 14.95
CA MET A 5 -18.85 13.82 14.64
C MET A 5 -19.11 12.33 14.37
N ARG A 6 -20.12 11.75 15.02
CA ARG A 6 -20.46 10.32 14.93
C ARG A 6 -21.85 10.15 14.34
N PHE A 7 -22.01 9.15 13.47
CA PHE A 7 -23.25 8.84 12.77
C PHE A 7 -23.49 7.33 12.79
N ASP A 8 -24.74 6.91 12.98
CA ASP A 8 -25.13 5.50 12.92
C ASP A 8 -25.59 5.09 11.50
N ASP A 9 -26.02 6.07 10.69
CA ASP A 9 -26.53 5.86 9.32
C ASP A 9 -25.55 6.36 8.25
N GLU A 10 -25.41 5.57 7.18
CA GLU A 10 -24.50 5.87 6.06
C GLU A 10 -24.92 7.12 5.28
N HIS A 11 -26.23 7.33 5.06
CA HIS A 11 -26.71 8.45 4.27
C HIS A 11 -26.48 9.79 4.98
N GLU A 12 -26.76 9.84 6.28
CA GLU A 12 -26.50 11.05 7.08
C GLU A 12 -25.01 11.41 7.06
N PHE A 13 -24.16 10.39 7.22
CA PHE A 13 -22.71 10.54 7.14
C PHE A 13 -22.25 11.10 5.79
N LEU A 14 -22.75 10.57 4.67
CA LEU A 14 -22.36 11.03 3.33
C LEU A 14 -22.80 12.46 3.03
N ILE A 15 -23.99 12.85 3.48
CA ILE A 15 -24.49 14.23 3.34
C ILE A 15 -23.56 15.19 4.07
N ARG A 16 -23.21 14.87 5.32
CA ARG A 16 -22.31 15.71 6.13
C ARG A 16 -20.90 15.77 5.57
N LEU A 17 -20.37 14.65 5.08
CA LEU A 17 -19.07 14.62 4.44
C LEU A 17 -19.04 15.52 3.19
N ARG A 18 -20.10 15.48 2.38
CA ARG A 18 -20.23 16.34 1.19
C ARG A 18 -20.36 17.83 1.57
N GLU A 19 -21.11 18.15 2.61
CA GLU A 19 -21.23 19.50 3.15
C GLU A 19 -19.86 20.04 3.58
N LEU A 20 -19.09 19.26 4.34
CA LEU A 20 -17.74 19.61 4.79
C LEU A 20 -16.72 19.71 3.65
N ALA A 21 -16.83 18.84 2.63
CA ALA A 21 -15.99 18.94 1.44
C ALA A 21 -16.30 20.21 0.63
N SER A 22 -17.57 20.64 0.60
CA SER A 22 -18.00 21.84 -0.12
C SER A 22 -17.67 23.15 0.60
N SER A 23 -17.55 23.13 1.93
CA SER A 23 -17.24 24.31 2.75
C SER A 23 -15.77 24.76 2.66
N GLY A 24 -14.96 24.10 1.83
CA GLY A 24 -13.57 24.50 1.55
C GLY A 24 -12.57 24.00 2.59
N ALA A 25 -12.97 23.13 3.51
CA ALA A 25 -12.03 22.44 4.40
C ALA A 25 -11.03 21.63 3.55
N ALA A 26 -9.74 21.73 3.89
CA ALA A 26 -8.72 20.97 3.18
C ALA A 26 -9.01 19.46 3.35
N ALA A 27 -9.04 18.70 2.26
CA ALA A 27 -9.25 17.24 2.34
C ALA A 27 -8.23 16.52 3.25
N ARG A 28 -7.11 17.17 3.57
CA ARG A 28 -6.07 16.67 4.47
C ARG A 28 -6.38 16.85 5.96
N SER A 29 -7.26 17.79 6.32
CA SER A 29 -7.70 18.01 7.71
C SER A 29 -8.91 17.14 8.09
N ILE A 30 -9.52 16.45 7.13
CA ILE A 30 -10.67 15.58 7.36
C ILE A 30 -10.18 14.13 7.39
N GLN A 31 -10.28 13.50 8.56
CA GLN A 31 -10.08 12.07 8.73
C GLN A 31 -11.45 11.40 8.85
N VAL A 32 -11.65 10.33 8.08
CA VAL A 32 -12.89 9.55 8.07
C VAL A 32 -12.59 8.16 8.59
N PHE A 33 -13.42 7.68 9.50
CA PHE A 33 -13.43 6.31 9.98
C PHE A 33 -14.78 5.69 9.63
N SER A 34 -14.75 4.58 8.93
CA SER A 34 -15.94 3.85 8.50
C SER A 34 -15.79 2.37 8.86
N PRO A 35 -16.84 1.72 9.39
CA PRO A 35 -16.81 0.29 9.70
C PRO A 35 -16.72 -0.58 8.45
N VAL A 36 -17.19 -0.06 7.31
CA VAL A 36 -17.19 -0.74 6.01
C VAL A 36 -16.53 0.13 4.94
N PRO A 37 -15.94 -0.46 3.90
CA PRO A 37 -15.40 0.32 2.79
C PRO A 37 -16.54 0.98 2.00
N VAL A 38 -16.67 2.31 2.11
CA VAL A 38 -17.65 3.12 1.40
C VAL A 38 -16.95 3.86 0.26
N LYS A 39 -17.30 3.54 -0.98
CA LYS A 39 -16.60 4.04 -2.18
C LYS A 39 -16.85 5.54 -2.41
N GLU A 40 -18.04 6.01 -2.02
CA GLU A 40 -18.47 7.40 -2.12
C GLU A 40 -17.53 8.35 -1.37
N VAL A 41 -16.92 7.88 -0.28
CA VAL A 41 -15.96 8.66 0.53
C VAL A 41 -14.75 9.07 -0.31
N ASP A 42 -14.19 8.14 -1.09
CA ASP A 42 -13.02 8.41 -1.94
C ASP A 42 -13.35 9.40 -3.07
N GLU A 43 -14.59 9.34 -3.60
CA GLU A 43 -15.07 10.26 -4.63
C GLU A 43 -15.27 11.67 -4.07
N ILE A 44 -15.82 11.79 -2.86
CA ILE A 44 -16.06 13.07 -2.19
C ILE A 44 -14.73 13.74 -1.78
N LEU A 45 -13.82 12.97 -1.19
CA LEU A 45 -12.52 13.48 -0.72
C LEU A 45 -11.47 13.60 -1.82
N ARG A 46 -11.76 13.14 -3.05
CA ARG A 46 -10.83 13.04 -4.18
C ARG A 46 -9.50 12.41 -3.75
N ALA A 47 -9.58 11.17 -3.29
CA ALA A 47 -8.43 10.42 -2.79
C ALA A 47 -7.25 10.49 -3.79
N ARG A 48 -6.06 10.84 -3.29
CA ARG A 48 -4.85 10.90 -4.12
C ARG A 48 -4.43 9.48 -4.52
N PRO A 49 -3.91 9.28 -5.75
CA PRO A 49 -3.40 7.99 -6.15
C PRO A 49 -2.25 7.54 -5.24
N THR A 50 -2.30 6.29 -4.79
CA THR A 50 -1.29 5.71 -3.90
C THR A 50 -0.03 5.32 -4.67
N PHE A 51 1.15 5.68 -4.17
CA PHE A 51 2.44 5.35 -4.79
C PHE A 51 2.92 3.91 -4.53
N VAL A 52 2.13 3.06 -3.86
CA VAL A 52 2.46 1.65 -3.58
C VAL A 52 2.80 0.88 -4.86
N ARG A 53 2.14 1.20 -5.98
CA ARG A 53 2.42 0.60 -7.28
C ARG A 53 3.87 0.80 -7.75
N LEU A 54 4.48 1.96 -7.45
CA LEU A 54 5.87 2.22 -7.85
C LEU A 54 6.84 1.33 -7.09
N TRP A 55 6.60 1.12 -5.79
CA TRP A 55 7.39 0.20 -4.97
C TRP A 55 7.34 -1.23 -5.48
N ALA A 56 6.15 -1.69 -5.91
CA ALA A 56 5.98 -2.99 -6.53
C ALA A 56 6.80 -3.15 -7.82
N ILE A 57 6.75 -2.15 -8.70
CA ILE A 57 7.49 -2.15 -9.98
C ILE A 57 9.00 -2.17 -9.73
N VAL A 58 9.50 -1.32 -8.84
CA VAL A 58 10.92 -1.27 -8.50
C VAL A 58 11.37 -2.63 -7.94
N GLY A 59 10.63 -3.20 -6.98
CA GLY A 59 10.94 -4.51 -6.41
C GLY A 59 10.92 -5.64 -7.44
N ALA A 60 9.95 -5.63 -8.36
CA ALA A 60 9.85 -6.63 -9.42
C ALA A 60 11.04 -6.54 -10.41
N VAL A 61 11.41 -5.33 -10.84
CA VAL A 61 12.56 -5.12 -11.74
C VAL A 61 13.86 -5.55 -11.05
N THR A 62 14.06 -5.14 -9.80
CA THR A 62 15.22 -5.58 -9.00
C THR A 62 15.22 -7.11 -8.82
N GLY A 63 14.08 -7.74 -8.59
CA GLY A 63 13.95 -9.19 -8.47
C GLY A 63 14.28 -9.94 -9.75
N CYS A 64 13.83 -9.44 -10.90
CA CYS A 64 14.15 -10.01 -12.21
C CYS A 64 15.65 -9.93 -12.51
N LEU A 65 16.26 -8.75 -12.29
CA LEU A 65 17.69 -8.54 -12.47
C LEU A 65 18.51 -9.39 -11.51
N CYS A 66 18.11 -9.47 -10.24
CA CYS A 66 18.76 -10.29 -9.23
C CYS A 66 18.69 -11.78 -9.59
N GLY A 67 17.56 -12.27 -10.09
CA GLY A 67 17.42 -13.67 -10.49
C GLY A 67 18.24 -14.03 -11.73
N ALA A 68 18.25 -13.16 -12.74
CA ALA A 68 19.14 -13.34 -13.88
C ALA A 68 20.62 -13.32 -13.45
N ALA A 69 21.02 -12.32 -12.65
CA ALA A 69 22.38 -12.19 -12.15
C ALA A 69 22.79 -13.40 -11.30
N LEU A 70 21.92 -13.91 -10.44
CA LEU A 70 22.16 -15.09 -9.61
C LEU A 70 22.43 -16.32 -10.47
N THR A 71 21.57 -16.61 -11.44
CA THR A 71 21.74 -17.77 -12.34
C THR A 71 23.02 -17.69 -13.17
N ILE A 72 23.35 -16.51 -13.70
CA ILE A 72 24.58 -16.28 -14.46
C ILE A 72 25.80 -16.44 -13.55
N TYR A 73 25.76 -15.86 -12.35
CA TYR A 73 26.85 -15.94 -11.38
C TYR A 73 27.13 -17.39 -10.95
N THR A 74 26.08 -18.19 -10.74
CA THR A 74 26.23 -19.62 -10.41
C THR A 74 26.94 -20.38 -11.52
N VAL A 75 26.57 -20.14 -12.79
CA VAL A 75 27.21 -20.80 -13.94
C VAL A 75 28.65 -20.36 -14.13
N LEU A 76 28.97 -19.08 -13.89
CA LEU A 76 30.33 -18.56 -13.97
C LEU A 76 31.23 -19.14 -12.87
N ASN A 77 30.72 -19.31 -11.65
CA ASN A 77 31.50 -19.88 -10.54
C ASN A 77 31.71 -21.38 -10.68
N TYR A 78 30.68 -22.12 -11.09
CA TYR A 78 30.75 -23.57 -11.17
C TYR A 78 30.04 -24.08 -12.44
N PRO A 79 30.77 -24.16 -13.57
CA PRO A 79 30.20 -24.58 -14.84
C PRO A 79 29.95 -26.09 -14.84
N LEU A 80 28.76 -26.51 -14.39
CA LEU A 80 28.36 -27.91 -14.34
C LEU A 80 27.37 -28.24 -15.46
N ILE A 81 27.76 -29.14 -16.36
CA ILE A 81 26.87 -29.70 -17.39
C ILE A 81 25.97 -30.76 -16.74
N THR A 82 24.68 -30.45 -16.59
CA THR A 82 23.69 -31.38 -16.02
C THR A 82 22.76 -31.92 -17.11
N GLY A 83 22.66 -33.24 -17.23
CA GLY A 83 21.74 -33.90 -18.17
C GLY A 83 21.98 -33.56 -19.65
N GLY A 84 23.22 -33.22 -20.03
CA GLY A 84 23.60 -32.87 -21.41
C GLY A 84 23.06 -31.53 -21.91
N LYS A 85 22.45 -30.72 -21.03
CA LYS A 85 21.89 -29.41 -21.40
C LYS A 85 22.99 -28.35 -21.52
N PRO A 86 22.80 -27.32 -22.36
CA PRO A 86 23.72 -26.20 -22.43
C PRO A 86 23.80 -25.49 -21.07
N LEU A 87 24.99 -24.96 -20.76
CA LEU A 87 25.29 -24.23 -19.52
C LEU A 87 24.29 -23.10 -19.26
N ILE A 88 23.90 -22.40 -20.33
CA ILE A 88 22.88 -21.36 -20.29
C ILE A 88 21.61 -21.99 -20.86
N SER A 89 20.74 -22.43 -19.95
CA SER A 89 19.41 -22.94 -20.31
C SER A 89 18.37 -21.89 -19.95
N THR A 90 17.71 -21.34 -20.97
CA THR A 90 16.78 -20.21 -20.81
C THR A 90 15.57 -20.56 -19.93
N MET A 91 15.04 -21.78 -20.04
CA MET A 91 13.80 -22.15 -19.35
C MET A 91 13.98 -22.29 -17.82
N PRO A 92 15.00 -23.00 -17.31
CA PRO A 92 15.30 -23.01 -15.87
C PRO A 92 15.64 -21.62 -15.31
N PHE A 93 16.36 -20.81 -16.06
CA PHE A 93 16.75 -19.47 -15.63
C PHE A 93 15.53 -18.56 -15.48
N LEU A 94 14.58 -18.66 -16.41
CA LEU A 94 13.32 -17.91 -16.36
C LEU A 94 12.49 -18.25 -15.12
N ILE A 95 12.41 -19.54 -14.74
CA ILE A 95 11.66 -19.97 -13.54
C ILE A 95 12.25 -19.33 -12.28
N ILE A 96 13.58 -19.32 -12.15
CA ILE A 96 14.27 -18.72 -11.01
C ILE A 96 14.09 -17.20 -10.99
N ALA A 97 14.27 -16.54 -12.14
CA ALA A 97 14.05 -15.10 -12.28
C ALA A 97 12.61 -14.70 -11.95
N TYR A 98 11.62 -15.49 -12.39
CA TYR A 98 10.21 -15.28 -12.06
C TYR A 98 9.94 -15.41 -10.55
N ALA A 99 10.47 -16.45 -9.90
CA ALA A 99 10.32 -16.64 -8.46
C ALA A 99 10.90 -15.46 -7.66
N LEU A 100 12.10 -14.99 -8.03
CA LEU A 100 12.73 -13.84 -7.39
C LEU A 100 12.01 -12.51 -7.68
N THR A 101 11.42 -12.37 -8.86
CA THR A 101 10.58 -11.22 -9.22
C THR A 101 9.38 -11.10 -8.29
N ILE A 102 8.64 -12.19 -8.05
CA ILE A 102 7.49 -12.19 -7.16
C ILE A 102 7.91 -12.01 -5.70
N LEU A 103 9.00 -12.64 -5.29
CA LEU A 103 9.52 -12.53 -3.93
C LEU A 103 9.92 -11.09 -3.60
N LEU A 104 10.81 -10.48 -4.39
CA LEU A 104 11.25 -9.10 -4.14
C LEU A 104 10.16 -8.07 -4.46
N GLY A 105 9.32 -8.33 -5.45
CA GLY A 105 8.16 -7.49 -5.76
C GLY A 105 7.18 -7.42 -4.59
N SER A 106 6.80 -8.55 -4.01
CA SER A 106 5.87 -8.59 -2.87
C SER A 106 6.50 -7.99 -1.61
N LEU A 107 7.77 -8.27 -1.33
CA LEU A 107 8.48 -7.70 -0.19
C LEU A 107 8.63 -6.17 -0.29
N ALA A 108 8.98 -5.66 -1.47
CA ALA A 108 9.07 -4.21 -1.71
C ALA A 108 7.69 -3.54 -1.63
N THR A 109 6.64 -4.20 -2.11
CA THR A 109 5.25 -3.72 -2.00
C THR A 109 4.84 -3.61 -0.54
N PHE A 110 5.12 -4.66 0.25
CA PHE A 110 4.82 -4.68 1.68
C PHE A 110 5.61 -3.59 2.42
N ALA A 111 6.92 -3.47 2.19
CA ALA A 111 7.74 -2.40 2.78
C ALA A 111 7.24 -1.00 2.38
N GLY A 112 6.88 -0.81 1.10
CA GLY A 112 6.32 0.44 0.59
C GLY A 112 4.97 0.77 1.23
N PHE A 113 4.11 -0.23 1.44
CA PHE A 113 2.85 -0.07 2.16
C PHE A 113 3.09 0.38 3.61
N LEU A 114 4.00 -0.27 4.35
CA LEU A 114 4.31 0.14 5.73
C LEU A 114 4.82 1.59 5.78
N PHE A 115 5.70 1.96 4.86
CA PHE A 115 6.27 3.31 4.79
C PHE A 115 5.21 4.37 4.45
N LEU A 116 4.35 4.11 3.46
CA LEU A 116 3.27 5.04 3.06
C LEU A 116 2.17 5.14 4.11
N ALA A 117 1.83 4.02 4.76
CA ALA A 117 0.86 3.97 5.85
C ALA A 117 1.41 4.57 7.15
N ARG A 118 2.71 4.93 7.19
CA ARG A 118 3.41 5.44 8.37
C ARG A 118 3.32 4.48 9.57
N LEU A 119 3.48 3.19 9.29
CA LEU A 119 3.53 2.14 10.30
C LEU A 119 5.00 1.77 10.59
N PRO A 120 5.37 1.44 11.84
CA PRO A 120 4.52 1.31 13.03
C PRO A 120 4.32 2.66 13.75
N ASN A 121 3.06 3.10 13.89
CA ASN A 121 2.71 4.23 14.73
C ASN A 121 2.30 3.72 16.12
N VAL A 122 3.31 3.51 16.99
CA VAL A 122 3.15 2.94 18.34
C VAL A 122 2.07 3.64 19.18
N PRO A 123 2.01 4.99 19.28
CA PRO A 123 0.98 5.63 20.10
C PRO A 123 -0.43 5.38 19.55
N LYS A 124 -0.62 5.29 18.22
CA LYS A 124 -1.93 4.99 17.62
C LYS A 124 -2.38 3.54 17.81
N ILE A 125 -1.42 2.62 18.03
CA ILE A 125 -1.70 1.19 18.27
C ILE A 125 -2.09 0.95 19.74
N LEU A 126 -1.47 1.68 20.68
CA LEU A 126 -1.70 1.51 22.11
C LEU A 126 -3.01 2.12 22.60
N THR A 127 -3.52 3.15 21.93
CA THR A 127 -4.86 3.70 22.14
C THR A 127 -5.73 3.41 20.92
N PRO A 128 -6.28 2.19 20.78
CA PRO A 128 -7.17 1.89 19.68
C PRO A 128 -8.38 2.82 19.76
N LEU A 129 -8.53 3.66 18.74
CA LEU A 129 -9.76 4.42 18.50
C LEU A 129 -10.81 3.41 18.05
N ASP A 130 -11.56 2.87 19.01
CA ASP A 130 -12.65 1.95 18.72
C ASP A 130 -13.94 2.74 18.48
N TYR A 131 -14.39 2.74 17.23
CA TYR A 131 -15.62 3.39 16.78
C TYR A 131 -16.76 2.39 16.56
N GLY A 132 -16.54 1.09 16.83
CA GLY A 132 -17.53 0.04 16.66
C GLY A 132 -18.16 0.05 15.25
N ASN A 133 -19.49 0.17 15.21
CA ASN A 133 -20.28 0.19 13.96
C ASN A 133 -20.64 1.61 13.50
N GLN A 134 -20.05 2.66 14.07
CA GLN A 134 -20.41 4.04 13.77
C GLN A 134 -19.50 4.64 12.69
N PHE A 135 -20.07 5.48 11.83
CA PHE A 135 -19.33 6.33 10.91
C PHE A 135 -18.85 7.58 11.63
N VAL A 136 -17.56 7.88 11.58
CA VAL A 136 -16.96 9.00 12.33
C VAL A 136 -16.17 9.91 11.41
N ILE A 137 -16.46 11.21 11.50
CA ILE A 137 -15.70 12.27 10.84
C ILE A 137 -14.93 13.04 11.91
N VAL A 138 -13.63 13.14 11.72
CA VAL A 138 -12.71 13.89 12.58
C VAL A 138 -12.11 15.03 11.75
N VAL A 139 -12.40 16.26 12.15
CA VAL A 139 -11.81 17.46 11.54
C VAL A 139 -10.70 17.98 12.45
N GLU A 140 -9.47 17.92 11.95
CA GLU A 140 -8.29 18.55 12.56
C GLU A 140 -8.14 19.95 11.99
N THR A 141 -8.69 20.96 12.67
CA THR A 141 -8.41 22.35 12.32
C THR A 141 -6.93 22.64 12.62
N PRO A 142 -6.13 23.12 11.64
CA PRO A 142 -4.79 23.60 11.93
C PRO A 142 -4.93 24.73 12.96
N ASP A 143 -4.23 24.63 14.09
CA ASP A 143 -4.19 25.74 15.05
C ASP A 143 -3.62 26.99 14.35
N PRO A 144 -4.12 28.20 14.69
CA PRO A 144 -3.81 29.45 13.98
C PRO A 144 -2.33 29.87 14.04
#